data_AF-A0A7S1SV97-F1
#
_entry.id   AF-A0A7S1SV97-F1
#
_cell.length_a   1.000
_cell.length_b   1.000
_cell.length_c   1.000
_cell.angle_alpha   90.00
_cell.angle_beta   90.00
_cell.angle_gamma   90.00
#
_symmetry.space_group_name_H-M   'P 1'
#
loop_
_entity.id
_entity.type
_entity.pdbx_description
1 polymer ?
#
loop_
_entity_poly.entity_id
_entity_poly.type
_entity_poly.pdbx_seq_one_letter_code
_entity_poly.pdbx_strand_id
1 'polypeptide(L)'
;EKEGADADEDDDGDDEEETCGFCIFMKGGPCKKEFVAWSKCVDDERKLEHDFTEACRDETIALQVCMSANTEYYGAMLEAEKAYSEEQEAAAEQGEEPVSDANPETQ
;
A
#
# COMPACT_ATOMS: atom_id res chain seq x y z
N GLU A 1 24.38 -32.97 12.93
CA GLU A 1 24.64 -31.93 13.94
C GLU A 1 24.51 -30.60 13.19
N LYS A 2 23.35 -29.96 13.29
CA LYS A 2 23.05 -28.80 14.16
C LYS A 2 23.57 -27.49 13.51
N GLU A 3 22.81 -26.42 13.33
CA GLU A 3 21.54 -25.97 13.89
C GLU A 3 20.93 -24.92 12.95
N GLY A 4 19.61 -24.98 12.76
CA GLY A 4 18.81 -23.86 12.31
C GLY A 4 18.54 -22.93 13.49
N ALA A 5 18.51 -21.63 13.23
CA ALA A 5 18.14 -20.60 14.17
C ALA A 5 17.23 -19.61 13.44
N ASP A 6 15.98 -20.02 13.25
CA ASP A 6 14.83 -19.17 13.01
C ASP A 6 14.36 -18.64 14.38
N ALA A 7 14.69 -17.39 14.64
CA ALA A 7 14.04 -16.58 15.68
C ALA A 7 13.02 -15.71 14.94
N ASP A 8 11.78 -16.21 14.86
CA ASP A 8 10.61 -15.42 14.50
C ASP A 8 9.98 -15.00 15.83
N GLU A 9 10.28 -13.78 16.27
CA GLU A 9 9.63 -13.14 17.40
C GLU A 9 8.32 -12.53 16.90
N ASP A 10 7.25 -13.30 17.04
CA ASP A 10 5.87 -12.81 17.21
C ASP A 10 5.83 -11.85 18.41
N ASP A 11 5.74 -10.55 18.14
CA ASP A 11 5.32 -9.51 19.09
C ASP A 11 3.93 -9.02 18.67
N ASP A 12 2.93 -9.58 19.35
CA ASP A 12 1.50 -9.31 19.28
C ASP A 12 1.19 -8.04 20.11
N GLY A 13 0.60 -7.02 19.48
CA GLY A 13 0.19 -5.81 20.21
C GLY A 13 -0.29 -4.61 19.40
N ASP A 14 -1.29 -4.79 18.53
CA ASP A 14 -2.32 -3.75 18.24
C ASP A 14 -3.55 -4.38 17.53
N ASP A 15 -4.34 -5.13 18.30
CA ASP A 15 -5.65 -5.67 17.91
C ASP A 15 -6.71 -4.56 18.05
N GLU A 16 -6.68 -3.51 17.23
CA GLU A 16 -7.81 -2.56 17.19
C GLU A 16 -8.08 -1.86 15.84
N GLU A 17 -7.30 -2.07 14.75
CA GLU A 17 -7.61 -1.34 13.49
C GLU A 17 -7.28 -2.06 12.15
N GLU A 18 -7.53 -3.38 12.01
CA GLU A 18 -7.47 -4.02 10.67
C GLU A 18 -8.72 -3.71 9.80
N THR A 19 -9.35 -2.54 9.95
CA THR A 19 -10.53 -2.17 9.14
C THR A 19 -10.17 -1.78 7.71
N CYS A 20 -8.89 -1.56 7.42
CA CYS A 20 -8.44 -1.20 6.09
C CYS A 20 -8.57 -2.39 5.12
N GLY A 21 -9.61 -2.36 4.28
CA GLY A 21 -9.87 -3.39 3.26
C GLY A 21 -8.69 -3.63 2.32
N PHE A 22 -7.88 -2.60 2.03
CA PHE A 22 -6.66 -2.73 1.25
C PHE A 22 -5.58 -3.52 1.99
N CYS A 23 -5.37 -3.25 3.30
CA CYS A 23 -4.41 -4.02 4.11
C CYS A 23 -4.78 -5.50 4.16
N ILE A 24 -6.07 -5.83 4.32
CA ILE A 24 -6.56 -7.22 4.30
C ILE A 24 -6.27 -7.86 2.93
N PHE A 25 -6.60 -7.17 1.84
CA PHE A 25 -6.39 -7.68 0.49
C PHE A 25 -4.91 -7.94 0.17
N MET A 26 -4.03 -7.02 0.57
CA MET A 26 -2.59 -7.15 0.37
C MET A 26 -1.98 -8.25 1.24
N LYS A 27 -2.39 -8.34 2.52
CA LYS A 27 -1.95 -9.42 3.43
C LYS A 27 -2.48 -10.79 3.01
N GLY A 28 -3.59 -10.87 2.28
CA GLY A 28 -4.14 -12.12 1.74
C GLY A 28 -3.52 -12.56 0.40
N GLY A 29 -2.71 -11.71 -0.23
CA GLY A 29 -2.16 -11.95 -1.56
C GLY A 29 -0.77 -12.58 -1.58
N PRO A 30 -0.26 -12.92 -2.79
CA PRO A 30 1.05 -13.54 -2.96
C PRO A 30 2.22 -12.60 -2.59
N CYS A 31 1.98 -11.28 -2.54
CA CYS A 31 2.97 -10.27 -2.17
C CYS A 31 2.87 -9.82 -0.70
N LYS A 32 2.29 -10.67 0.17
CA LYS A 32 2.16 -10.38 1.60
C LYS A 32 3.50 -9.98 2.24
N LYS A 33 4.58 -10.68 1.89
CA LYS A 33 5.90 -10.45 2.50
C LYS A 33 6.44 -9.07 2.18
N GLU A 34 6.38 -8.70 0.92
CA GLU A 34 6.82 -7.39 0.43
C GLU A 34 5.93 -6.28 1.03
N PHE A 35 4.62 -6.54 1.15
CA PHE A 35 3.68 -5.59 1.76
C PHE A 35 3.97 -5.36 3.25
N VAL A 36 4.23 -6.41 4.02
CA VAL A 36 4.56 -6.29 5.44
C VAL A 36 5.87 -5.54 5.64
N ALA A 37 6.89 -5.82 4.83
CA ALA A 37 8.17 -5.11 4.89
C ALA A 37 8.00 -3.61 4.58
N TRP A 38 7.28 -3.28 3.51
CA TRP A 38 6.94 -1.91 3.15
C TRP A 38 6.12 -1.21 4.24
N SER A 39 5.05 -1.84 4.72
CA SER A 39 4.17 -1.29 5.75
C SER A 39 4.94 -1.01 7.03
N LYS A 40 5.87 -1.89 7.41
CA LYS A 40 6.72 -1.69 8.58
C LYS A 40 7.66 -0.49 8.38
N CYS A 41 8.33 -0.39 7.24
CA CYS A 41 9.19 0.76 6.95
C CYS A 41 8.41 2.08 7.03
N VAL A 42 7.23 2.12 6.41
CA VAL A 42 6.37 3.29 6.41
C VAL A 42 5.90 3.65 7.82
N ASP A 43 5.54 2.66 8.63
CA ASP A 43 5.14 2.88 10.03
C ASP A 43 6.30 3.42 10.89
N ASP A 44 7.50 2.87 10.72
CA ASP A 44 8.70 3.32 11.41
C ASP A 44 9.06 4.78 11.03
N GLU A 45 9.01 5.13 9.75
CA GLU A 45 9.28 6.51 9.28
C GLU A 45 8.18 7.49 9.71
N ARG A 46 6.90 7.06 9.76
CA ARG A 46 5.80 7.89 10.29
C ARG A 46 5.98 8.20 11.76
N LYS A 47 6.43 7.23 12.57
CA LYS A 47 6.76 7.42 13.99
C LYS A 47 7.90 8.42 14.18
N LEU A 48 8.79 8.54 13.19
CA LEU A 48 9.88 9.51 13.16
C LEU A 48 9.49 10.85 12.52
N GLU A 49 8.23 11.00 12.07
CA GLU A 49 7.74 12.18 11.32
C GLU A 49 8.58 12.50 10.07
N HIS A 50 9.17 11.47 9.46
CA HIS A 50 10.04 11.57 8.29
C HIS A 50 9.29 11.26 6.99
N ASP A 51 9.85 11.73 5.88
CA ASP A 51 9.34 11.38 4.55
C ASP A 51 9.69 9.92 4.20
N PHE A 52 8.69 9.05 4.27
CA PHE A 52 8.84 7.63 3.95
C PHE A 52 8.97 7.38 2.44
N THR A 53 8.66 8.36 1.58
CA THR A 53 8.66 8.21 0.12
C THR A 53 10.05 7.82 -0.39
N GLU A 54 11.07 8.52 0.09
CA GLU A 54 12.46 8.20 -0.26
C GLU A 54 13.02 7.09 0.61
N ALA A 55 12.70 7.07 1.92
CA ALA A 55 13.26 6.12 2.87
C ALA A 55 12.80 4.67 2.64
N CYS A 56 11.54 4.47 2.22
CA CYS A 56 10.96 3.16 1.95
C CYS A 56 10.83 2.87 0.44
N ARG A 57 11.61 3.57 -0.38
CA ARG A 57 11.56 3.47 -1.84
C ARG A 57 11.86 2.03 -2.30
N ASP A 58 12.88 1.41 -1.73
CA ASP A 58 13.33 0.08 -2.16
C ASP A 58 12.25 -0.98 -1.86
N GLU A 59 11.62 -0.89 -0.69
CA GLU A 59 10.48 -1.72 -0.28
C GLU A 59 9.27 -1.47 -1.19
N THR A 60 9.01 -0.20 -1.53
CA THR A 60 7.92 0.18 -2.45
C THR A 60 8.14 -0.43 -3.84
N ILE A 61 9.38 -0.39 -4.35
CA ILE A 61 9.74 -0.99 -5.64
C ILE A 61 9.59 -2.51 -5.57
N ALA A 62 10.05 -3.15 -4.49
CA ALA A 62 9.92 -4.60 -4.31
C ALA A 62 8.45 -5.04 -4.32
N LEU A 63 7.58 -4.29 -3.62
CA LEU A 63 6.14 -4.53 -3.61
C LEU A 63 5.54 -4.37 -5.01
N GLN A 64 5.85 -3.27 -5.70
CA GLN A 64 5.35 -3.00 -7.05
C GLN A 64 5.76 -4.09 -8.05
N VAL A 65 7.01 -4.54 -7.98
CA VAL A 65 7.53 -5.63 -8.83
C VAL A 65 6.77 -6.93 -8.56
N CYS A 66 6.55 -7.26 -7.28
CA CYS A 66 5.78 -8.45 -6.93
C CYS A 66 4.33 -8.36 -7.45
N MET A 67 3.67 -7.22 -7.28
CA MET A 67 2.29 -7.04 -7.74
C MET A 67 2.18 -7.14 -9.26
N SER A 68 3.14 -6.55 -9.97
CA SER A 68 3.24 -6.60 -11.43
C SER A 68 3.56 -8.00 -11.96
N ALA A 69 4.23 -8.85 -11.18
CA ALA A 69 4.45 -10.25 -11.52
C ALA A 69 3.21 -11.13 -11.25
N ASN A 70 2.32 -10.70 -10.37
CA ASN A 70 1.12 -11.44 -9.95
C ASN A 70 -0.16 -10.79 -10.49
N THR A 71 -0.19 -10.47 -11.80
CA THR A 71 -1.33 -9.81 -12.46
C THR A 71 -2.63 -10.60 -12.41
N GLU A 72 -2.58 -11.93 -12.24
CA GLU A 72 -3.80 -12.74 -12.06
C GLU A 72 -4.54 -12.38 -10.76
N TYR A 73 -3.80 -11.96 -9.72
CA TYR A 73 -4.35 -11.54 -8.44
C TYR A 73 -4.54 -10.02 -8.36
N TYR A 74 -3.55 -9.24 -8.81
CA TYR A 74 -3.55 -7.78 -8.69
C TYR A 74 -4.02 -7.03 -9.94
N GLY A 75 -4.18 -7.71 -11.07
CA GLY A 75 -4.38 -7.05 -12.37
C GLY A 75 -5.62 -6.18 -12.45
N ALA A 76 -6.75 -6.62 -11.88
CA ALA A 76 -7.97 -5.81 -11.85
C ALA A 76 -7.79 -4.52 -11.04
N MET A 77 -7.02 -4.58 -9.96
CA MET A 77 -6.69 -3.41 -9.15
C MET A 77 -5.72 -2.50 -9.91
N LEU A 78 -4.64 -3.04 -10.49
CA LEU A 78 -3.65 -2.27 -11.25
C LEU A 78 -4.26 -1.57 -12.48
N GLU A 79 -5.22 -2.21 -13.15
CA GLU A 79 -5.97 -1.60 -14.26
C GLU A 79 -6.88 -0.47 -13.78
N ALA A 80 -7.53 -0.63 -12.62
CA ALA A 80 -8.36 0.42 -12.03
C ALA A 80 -7.52 1.64 -11.62
N GLU A 81 -6.35 1.42 -11.00
CA GLU A 81 -5.39 2.50 -10.67
C GLU A 81 -4.95 3.26 -11.93
N LYS A 82 -4.65 2.53 -13.01
CA LYS A 82 -4.23 3.13 -14.28
C LYS A 82 -5.36 3.96 -14.91
N ALA A 83 -6.57 3.42 -14.98
CA ALA A 83 -7.72 4.13 -15.54
C ALA A 83 -8.02 5.42 -14.74
N TYR A 84 -7.92 5.37 -13.42
CA TYR A 84 -8.08 6.55 -12.57
C TYR A 84 -6.99 7.61 -12.83
N SER A 85 -5.73 7.20 -12.98
CA SER A 85 -4.63 8.11 -13.34
C SER A 85 -4.88 8.80 -14.69
N GLU A 86 -5.25 8.03 -15.72
CA GLU A 86 -5.52 8.55 -17.06
C GLU A 86 -6.71 9.52 -17.07
N GLU A 87 -7.74 9.26 -16.26
CA GLU A 87 -8.92 10.13 -16.13
C GLU A 87 -8.58 11.43 -15.39
N GLN A 88 -7.75 11.37 -14.33
CA GLN A 88 -7.25 12.55 -13.63
C GLN A 88 -6.36 13.43 -14.52
N GLU A 89 -5.50 12.82 -15.33
CA GLU A 89 -4.68 13.54 -16.31
C GLU A 89 -5.56 14.21 -17.38
N ALA A 90 -6.56 13.50 -17.90
CA ALA A 90 -7.49 14.04 -18.88
C ALA A 90 -8.38 15.18 -18.33
N ALA A 91 -8.74 15.14 -17.04
CA ALA A 91 -9.48 16.21 -16.37
C ALA A 91 -8.58 17.45 -16.14
N ALA A 92 -7.32 17.25 -15.74
CA ALA A 92 -6.35 18.33 -15.55
C ALA A 92 -6.03 19.07 -16.86
N GLU A 93 -5.97 18.38 -18.00
CA GLU A 93 -5.76 19.00 -19.31
C GLU A 93 -7.00 19.74 -19.83
N GLN A 94 -8.20 19.36 -19.40
CA GLN A 94 -9.46 20.00 -19.82
C GLN A 94 -9.86 21.20 -18.94
N GLY A 95 -9.08 21.52 -17.90
CA GLY A 95 -9.35 22.67 -17.03
C GLY A 95 -10.64 22.56 -16.22
N GLU A 96 -11.13 21.33 -16.01
CA GLU A 96 -12.19 21.05 -15.04
C GLU A 96 -11.54 20.82 -13.68
N GLU A 97 -11.93 21.66 -12.71
CA GLU A 97 -11.50 21.55 -11.31
C GLU A 97 -11.87 20.15 -10.80
N PRO A 98 -10.95 19.40 -10.14
CA PRO A 98 -11.30 18.11 -9.57
C PRO A 98 -12.41 18.32 -8.56
N VAL A 99 -13.48 17.54 -8.65
CA VAL A 99 -14.51 17.46 -7.62
C VAL A 99 -13.87 16.92 -6.35
N SER A 100 -13.23 17.80 -5.58
CA SER A 100 -13.02 17.60 -4.16
C SER A 100 -14.39 17.25 -3.62
N ASP A 101 -14.50 16.09 -2.98
CA ASP A 101 -15.65 15.70 -2.18
C ASP A 101 -15.86 16.78 -1.10
N ALA A 102 -16.57 17.84 -1.49
CA ALA A 102 -17.11 18.83 -0.59
C ALA A 102 -18.28 18.11 0.07
N ASN A 103 -18.00 17.44 1.18
CA ASN A 103 -19.01 16.98 2.12
C ASN A 103 -20.04 18.11 2.34
N PRO A 104 -21.30 17.98 1.89
CA PRO A 104 -22.33 18.95 2.17
C PRO A 104 -23.20 18.45 3.34
N GLU A 105 -22.62 18.21 4.51
CA GLU A 105 -23.41 18.14 5.75
C GLU A 105 -23.69 19.55 6.27
N THR A 106 -24.63 20.21 5.60
CA THR A 106 -25.51 21.20 6.21
C THR A 106 -26.76 20.47 6.72
N GLN A 107 -26.85 20.27 8.04
CA GLN A 107 -28.11 20.23 8.79
C GLN A 107 -27.93 20.87 10.16
#